data_AF-A0A928BLI7-F1
#
_entry.id   AF-A0A928BLI7-F1
#
_cell.length_a   1.000
_cell.length_b   1.000
_cell.length_c   1.000
_cell.angle_alpha   90.00
_cell.angle_beta   90.00
_cell.angle_gamma   90.00
#
_symmetry.space_group_name_H-M   'P 1'
#
loop_
_entity.id
_entity.type
_entity.pdbx_description
1 polymer ?
#
loop_
_entity_poly.entity_id
_entity_poly.type
_entity_poly.pdbx_seq_one_letter_code
_entity_poly.pdbx_strand_id
1 'polypeptide(L)'
;MKKMMFMAMMMAMTITANAMSYSAAKNEALFLSDKMAYELNLSVSQYEAVYEINLDYMMSVSGRHDVFGRAWDRRNADLQYVLTVHQYNQYVGLSYFYRPLSWKNGRWALNVYSHYSNKNHFYKARPKTYASYKGKGHDKHINAQPSLHGSTRGNPAALQNTPRPDKKDNRLAQQGSSRGNQGSHYRGR
;
A
#
# COMPACT_ATOMS: atom_id res chain seq x y z
N MET A 1 -33.05 28.79 15.66
CA MET A 1 -31.68 28.26 15.52
C MET A 1 -31.74 26.88 14.85
N LYS A 2 -31.47 26.81 13.55
CA LYS A 2 -31.59 25.58 12.75
C LYS A 2 -30.19 25.01 12.48
N LYS A 3 -29.98 23.78 12.93
CA LYS A 3 -28.76 22.97 12.79
C LYS A 3 -28.45 22.82 11.29
N MET A 4 -27.40 23.48 10.79
CA MET A 4 -26.92 23.26 9.44
C MET A 4 -25.93 22.09 9.45
N MET A 5 -26.31 21.05 8.73
CA MET A 5 -25.59 19.79 8.57
C MET A 5 -24.20 20.04 7.94
N PHE A 6 -23.17 19.45 8.55
CA PHE A 6 -21.87 19.24 7.91
C PHE A 6 -22.02 18.12 6.87
N MET A 7 -22.41 18.50 5.65
CA MET A 7 -22.48 17.56 4.53
C MET A 7 -21.08 17.35 3.96
N ALA A 8 -20.63 16.10 3.98
CA ALA A 8 -19.33 15.64 3.53
C ALA A 8 -19.01 16.08 2.09
N MET A 9 -17.93 16.84 1.92
CA MET A 9 -17.37 17.10 0.59
C MET A 9 -16.55 15.88 0.16
N MET A 10 -17.22 14.93 -0.49
CA MET A 10 -16.55 13.92 -1.32
C MET A 10 -15.79 14.61 -2.45
N MET A 11 -14.48 14.83 -2.26
CA MET A 11 -13.55 14.87 -3.38
C MET A 11 -12.60 13.68 -3.25
N ALA A 12 -13.05 12.55 -3.80
CA ALA A 12 -12.13 11.49 -4.20
C ALA A 12 -11.25 12.07 -5.30
N MET A 13 -9.94 12.29 -5.04
CA MET A 13 -9.04 12.66 -6.11
C MET A 13 -9.15 11.62 -7.22
N THR A 14 -9.53 12.09 -8.40
CA THR A 14 -9.90 11.29 -9.55
C THR A 14 -8.64 10.88 -10.31
N ILE A 15 -7.82 9.98 -9.79
CA ILE A 15 -6.64 9.47 -10.53
C ILE A 15 -7.14 8.38 -11.49
N THR A 16 -7.31 8.71 -12.77
CA THR A 16 -7.55 7.76 -13.87
C THR A 16 -6.36 6.80 -14.04
N ALA A 17 -6.52 5.74 -14.82
CA ALA A 17 -5.67 4.53 -14.94
C ALA A 17 -4.19 4.71 -15.39
N ASN A 18 -3.52 5.79 -14.98
CA ASN A 18 -2.11 6.06 -15.21
C ASN A 18 -1.29 5.76 -13.94
N ALA A 19 0.02 5.56 -14.11
CA ALA A 19 0.96 5.54 -13.00
C ALA A 19 0.82 6.83 -12.15
N MET A 20 0.94 6.68 -10.83
CA MET A 20 0.83 7.82 -9.92
C MET A 20 1.94 8.84 -10.22
N SER A 21 1.59 10.13 -10.34
CA SER A 21 2.62 11.16 -10.50
C SER A 21 3.53 11.19 -9.27
N TYR A 22 4.80 11.58 -9.46
CA TYR A 22 5.74 11.66 -8.35
C TYR A 22 5.20 12.50 -7.17
N SER A 23 4.60 13.66 -7.45
CA SER A 23 4.03 14.53 -6.42
C SER A 23 2.87 13.87 -5.66
N ALA A 24 1.99 13.15 -6.38
CA ALA A 24 0.92 12.39 -5.74
C ALA A 24 1.49 11.26 -4.88
N ALA A 25 2.41 10.45 -5.42
CA ALA A 25 3.07 9.37 -4.68
C ALA A 25 3.75 9.87 -3.41
N LYS A 26 4.42 11.01 -3.51
CA LYS A 26 5.09 11.67 -2.39
C LYS A 26 4.12 12.05 -1.26
N ASN A 27 2.99 12.66 -1.60
CA ASN A 27 1.99 13.07 -0.61
C ASN A 27 1.29 11.87 0.03
N GLU A 28 0.91 10.88 -0.78
CA GLU A 28 0.26 9.67 -0.32
C GLU A 28 1.20 8.84 0.58
N ALA A 29 2.49 8.75 0.21
CA ALA A 29 3.50 8.05 0.99
C ALA A 29 3.76 8.77 2.33
N LEU A 30 3.82 10.11 2.33
CA LEU A 30 3.93 10.88 3.56
C LEU A 30 2.77 10.60 4.50
N PHE A 31 1.53 10.64 4.00
CA PHE A 31 0.35 10.39 4.81
C PHE A 31 0.33 8.98 5.39
N LEU A 32 0.56 7.96 4.56
CA LEU A 32 0.61 6.57 5.03
C LEU A 32 1.68 6.36 6.10
N SER A 33 2.87 6.93 5.87
CA SER A 33 4.01 6.77 6.77
C SER A 33 3.82 7.49 8.10
N ASP A 34 3.15 8.65 8.10
CA ASP A 34 2.78 9.37 9.32
C ASP A 34 1.86 8.51 10.21
N LYS A 35 0.88 7.84 9.61
CA LYS A 35 -0.03 6.94 10.36
C LYS A 35 0.69 5.70 10.86
N MET A 36 1.57 5.10 10.05
CA MET A 36 2.44 4.02 10.52
C MET A 36 3.34 4.48 11.67
N ALA A 37 3.88 5.70 11.60
CA ALA A 37 4.73 6.26 12.65
C ALA A 37 3.98 6.53 13.96
N TYR A 38 2.72 6.91 13.87
CA TYR A 38 1.84 7.07 15.01
C TYR A 38 1.45 5.73 15.64
N GLU A 39 0.86 4.83 14.86
CA GLU A 39 0.29 3.57 15.39
C GLU A 39 1.35 2.54 15.79
N LEU A 40 2.46 2.46 15.05
CA LEU A 40 3.54 1.50 15.33
C LEU A 40 4.62 2.09 16.25
N ASN A 41 4.41 3.32 16.73
CA ASN A 41 5.37 4.07 17.56
C ASN A 41 6.79 4.04 16.96
N LEU A 42 6.92 4.44 15.70
CA LEU A 42 8.21 4.39 15.00
C LEU A 42 9.19 5.41 15.57
N SER A 43 10.47 5.03 15.63
CA SER A 43 11.55 5.99 15.83
C SER A 43 11.65 6.96 14.64
N VAL A 44 12.38 8.07 14.82
CA VAL A 44 12.61 9.03 13.72
C VAL A 44 13.25 8.36 12.51
N SER A 45 14.27 7.52 12.72
CA SER A 45 14.97 6.83 11.62
C SER A 45 14.08 5.77 10.95
N GLN A 46 13.25 5.06 11.72
CA GLN A 46 12.28 4.12 11.16
C GLN A 46 11.24 4.85 10.31
N TYR A 47 10.72 5.98 10.78
CA TYR A 47 9.76 6.77 10.03
C TYR A 47 10.34 7.28 8.70
N GLU A 48 11.58 7.77 8.69
CA GLU A 48 12.26 8.17 7.45
C GLU A 48 12.38 7.00 6.47
N ALA A 49 12.85 5.83 6.92
CA ALA A 49 12.97 4.65 6.07
C ALA A 49 11.61 4.13 5.56
N VAL A 50 10.59 4.13 6.42
CA VAL A 50 9.21 3.74 6.05
C VAL A 50 8.64 4.68 4.99
N TYR A 51 8.92 5.98 5.08
CA TYR A 51 8.53 6.95 4.08
C TYR A 51 9.13 6.65 2.70
N GLU A 52 10.44 6.36 2.65
CA GLU A 52 11.11 6.03 1.40
C GLU A 52 10.60 4.72 0.79
N ILE A 53 10.41 3.69 1.60
CA ILE A 53 9.86 2.39 1.18
C ILE A 53 8.43 2.55 0.64
N ASN A 54 7.59 3.35 1.32
CA ASN A 54 6.23 3.61 0.87
C ASN A 54 6.21 4.43 -0.44
N LEU A 55 7.12 5.39 -0.58
CA LEU A 55 7.24 6.19 -1.79
C LEU A 55 7.67 5.34 -2.97
N ASP A 56 8.73 4.52 -2.83
CA ASP A 56 9.20 3.60 -3.87
C ASP A 56 8.06 2.67 -4.34
N TYR A 57 7.28 2.13 -3.41
CA TYR A 57 6.12 1.30 -3.74
C TYR A 57 5.07 2.07 -4.57
N MET A 58 4.62 3.24 -4.11
CA MET A 58 3.59 4.02 -4.82
C MET A 58 4.04 4.46 -6.22
N MET A 59 5.32 4.76 -6.34
CA MET A 59 6.00 5.12 -7.58
C MET A 59 6.10 3.97 -8.59
N SER A 60 6.13 2.73 -8.11
CA SER A 60 6.25 1.52 -8.94
C SER A 60 4.91 0.91 -9.37
N VAL A 61 3.79 1.35 -8.80
CA VAL A 61 2.46 0.84 -9.12
C VAL A 61 1.92 1.57 -10.37
N SER A 62 1.78 0.83 -11.47
CA SER A 62 1.44 1.39 -12.79
C SER A 62 0.10 0.89 -13.34
N GLY A 63 -0.36 -0.30 -12.95
CA GLY A 63 -1.67 -0.85 -13.33
C GLY A 63 -2.18 -1.90 -12.35
N ARG A 64 -3.49 -2.22 -12.37
CA ARG A 64 -4.23 -3.03 -11.36
C ARG A 64 -3.46 -4.23 -10.78
N HIS A 65 -2.71 -4.93 -11.61
CA HIS A 65 -1.95 -6.13 -11.25
C HIS A 65 -0.75 -5.86 -10.33
N ASP A 66 -0.30 -4.61 -10.22
CA ASP A 66 0.91 -4.22 -9.47
C ASP A 66 0.66 -4.04 -7.97
N VAL A 67 -0.59 -3.83 -7.52
CA VAL A 67 -0.95 -3.57 -6.10
C VAL A 67 -0.48 -4.65 -5.17
N PHE A 68 -0.57 -5.90 -5.61
CA PHE A 68 -0.11 -7.08 -4.88
C PHE A 68 0.91 -7.83 -5.73
N GLY A 69 1.63 -7.08 -6.57
CA GLY A 69 2.70 -7.59 -7.42
C GLY A 69 4.07 -7.47 -6.74
N ARG A 70 5.12 -7.52 -7.55
CA ARG A 70 6.50 -7.58 -7.06
C ARG A 70 6.92 -6.39 -6.19
N ALA A 71 6.39 -5.21 -6.49
CA ALA A 71 6.63 -4.01 -5.70
C ALA A 71 6.07 -4.11 -4.28
N TRP A 72 4.89 -4.74 -4.13
CA TRP A 72 4.28 -4.98 -2.83
C TRP A 72 5.08 -6.00 -2.02
N ASP A 73 5.54 -7.08 -2.67
CA ASP A 73 6.43 -8.06 -2.04
C ASP A 73 7.72 -7.41 -1.52
N ARG A 74 8.36 -6.58 -2.36
CA ARG A 74 9.58 -5.85 -1.97
C ARG A 74 9.31 -4.89 -0.83
N ARG A 75 8.23 -4.11 -0.89
CA ARG A 75 7.83 -3.20 0.19
C ARG A 75 7.73 -3.94 1.53
N ASN A 76 7.09 -5.10 1.54
CA ASN A 76 6.93 -5.91 2.75
C ASN A 76 8.25 -6.48 3.26
N ALA A 77 9.13 -6.90 2.35
CA ALA A 77 10.46 -7.37 2.71
C ALA A 77 11.31 -6.23 3.30
N ASP A 78 11.36 -5.07 2.66
CA ASP A 78 12.11 -3.91 3.14
C ASP A 78 11.57 -3.42 4.51
N LEU A 79 10.24 -3.43 4.72
CA LEU A 79 9.64 -3.13 6.02
C LEU A 79 10.03 -4.14 7.11
N GLN A 80 10.24 -5.41 6.79
CA GLN A 80 10.71 -6.42 7.75
C GLN A 80 12.13 -6.11 8.26
N TYR A 81 12.97 -5.48 7.45
CA TYR A 81 14.32 -5.06 7.86
C TYR A 81 14.32 -3.79 8.72
N VAL A 82 13.33 -2.90 8.53
CA VAL A 82 13.24 -1.61 9.23
C VAL A 82 12.48 -1.71 10.56
N LEU A 83 11.44 -2.53 10.62
CA LEU A 83 10.58 -2.68 11.78
C LEU A 83 11.13 -3.71 12.76
N THR A 84 10.87 -3.51 14.06
CA THR A 84 11.06 -4.59 15.04
C THR A 84 10.06 -5.71 14.80
N VAL A 85 10.32 -6.92 15.33
CA VAL A 85 9.40 -8.06 15.20
C VAL A 85 7.98 -7.70 15.68
N HIS A 86 7.86 -7.01 16.82
CA HIS A 86 6.56 -6.57 17.33
C HIS A 86 5.87 -5.56 16.41
N GLN A 87 6.60 -4.55 15.92
CA GLN A 87 6.07 -3.56 14.97
C GLN A 87 5.64 -4.21 13.65
N TYR A 88 6.42 -5.18 13.14
CA TYR A 88 6.10 -5.89 11.91
C TYR A 88 4.83 -6.74 12.07
N ASN A 89 4.68 -7.44 13.20
CA ASN A 89 3.48 -8.21 13.49
C ASN A 89 2.22 -7.33 13.55
N GLN A 90 2.31 -6.17 14.23
CA GLN A 90 1.22 -5.19 14.23
C GLN A 90 0.93 -4.68 12.82
N TYR A 91 1.97 -4.31 12.06
CA TYR A 91 1.87 -3.86 10.68
C TYR A 91 1.11 -4.86 9.78
N VAL A 92 1.43 -6.16 9.87
CA VAL A 92 0.75 -7.23 9.12
C VAL A 92 -0.71 -7.38 9.57
N GLY A 93 -0.99 -7.23 10.86
CA GLY A 93 -2.34 -7.28 11.42
C GLY A 93 -3.24 -6.12 11.00
N LEU A 94 -2.66 -4.98 10.60
CA LEU A 94 -3.40 -3.79 10.18
C LEU A 94 -3.55 -3.76 8.66
N SER A 95 -4.70 -4.24 8.16
CA SER A 95 -4.94 -4.40 6.72
C SER A 95 -4.75 -3.12 5.90
N TYR A 96 -5.01 -1.94 6.49
CA TYR A 96 -4.85 -0.66 5.83
C TYR A 96 -3.39 -0.19 5.71
N PHE A 97 -2.46 -0.79 6.45
CA PHE A 97 -1.01 -0.64 6.26
C PHE A 97 -0.42 -1.76 5.41
N TYR A 98 -0.83 -3.01 5.66
CA TYR A 98 -0.30 -4.18 4.96
C TYR A 98 -0.71 -4.20 3.49
N ARG A 99 -1.96 -3.77 3.21
CA ARG A 99 -2.52 -3.64 1.87
C ARG A 99 -2.81 -2.16 1.65
N PRO A 100 -1.79 -1.33 1.41
CA PRO A 100 -1.96 0.12 1.47
C PRO A 100 -2.79 0.67 0.31
N LEU A 101 -2.85 -0.03 -0.83
CA LEU A 101 -3.63 0.35 -2.00
C LEU A 101 -4.71 -0.70 -2.30
N SER A 102 -5.82 -0.24 -2.86
CA SER A 102 -6.83 -1.06 -3.53
C SER A 102 -7.15 -0.49 -4.91
N TRP A 103 -7.67 -1.34 -5.80
CA TRP A 103 -8.20 -0.92 -7.09
C TRP A 103 -9.73 -0.90 -7.03
N LYS A 104 -10.33 0.27 -7.17
CA LYS A 104 -11.79 0.47 -7.13
C LYS A 104 -12.21 1.45 -8.23
N ASN A 105 -13.25 1.11 -8.99
CA ASN A 105 -13.84 1.97 -10.02
C ASN A 105 -12.80 2.53 -11.03
N GLY A 106 -11.84 1.71 -11.44
CA GLY A 106 -10.78 2.12 -12.37
C GLY A 106 -9.70 3.02 -11.77
N ARG A 107 -9.57 3.05 -10.44
CA ARG A 107 -8.65 3.93 -9.70
C ARG A 107 -7.97 3.25 -8.53
N TRP A 108 -6.80 3.76 -8.18
CA TRP A 108 -6.14 3.48 -6.91
C TRP A 108 -6.85 4.18 -5.75
N ALA A 109 -7.00 3.48 -4.62
CA ALA A 109 -7.47 4.05 -3.37
C ALA A 109 -6.58 3.61 -2.22
N LEU A 110 -6.09 4.57 -1.43
CA LEU A 110 -5.35 4.25 -0.20
C LEU A 110 -6.31 3.72 0.86
N ASN A 111 -6.01 2.53 1.39
CA ASN A 111 -6.86 1.89 2.38
C ASN A 111 -6.77 2.57 3.76
N VAL A 112 -5.68 3.30 4.05
CA VAL A 112 -5.56 4.09 5.28
C VAL A 112 -6.64 5.18 5.41
N TYR A 113 -7.23 5.64 4.29
CA TYR A 113 -8.31 6.62 4.32
C TYR A 113 -9.65 6.08 4.84
N SER A 114 -9.85 4.76 4.93
CA SER A 114 -11.04 4.23 5.61
C SER A 114 -10.93 4.30 7.13
N HIS A 115 -9.72 4.44 7.67
CA HIS A 115 -9.47 4.58 9.09
C HIS A 115 -9.26 6.06 9.49
N TYR A 116 -8.57 6.83 8.64
CA TYR A 116 -8.31 8.25 8.84
C TYR A 116 -9.04 9.09 7.78
N SER A 117 -10.19 9.64 8.15
CA SER A 117 -10.98 10.50 7.27
C SER A 117 -10.37 11.89 7.09
N ASN A 118 -9.68 12.43 8.10
CA ASN A 118 -8.99 13.72 8.00
C ASN A 118 -7.59 13.57 7.38
N LYS A 119 -7.51 13.87 6.08
CA LYS A 119 -6.28 13.74 5.28
C LYS A 119 -5.23 14.83 5.56
N ASN A 120 -5.63 15.90 6.24
CA ASN A 120 -4.75 17.04 6.52
C ASN A 120 -4.13 16.97 7.91
N HIS A 121 -4.51 15.97 8.71
CA HIS A 121 -3.98 15.79 10.05
C HIS A 121 -2.72 14.91 10.00
N PHE A 122 -1.62 15.39 10.58
CA PHE A 122 -0.35 14.69 10.71
C PHE A 122 0.04 14.63 12.19
N TYR A 123 0.49 13.46 12.64
CA TYR A 123 0.92 13.24 14.03
C TYR A 123 2.42 13.46 14.21
N LYS A 124 3.20 13.36 13.14
CA LYS A 124 4.65 13.53 13.14
C LYS A 124 5.05 14.69 12.23
N ALA A 125 6.18 15.33 12.56
CA ALA A 125 6.82 16.28 11.67
C ALA A 125 7.27 15.58 10.38
N ARG A 126 7.37 16.30 9.26
CA ARG A 126 7.78 15.68 7.99
C ARG A 126 9.18 15.04 8.10
N PRO A 127 9.42 13.86 7.50
CA PRO A 127 10.75 13.24 7.38
C PRO A 127 11.75 14.22 6.77
N LYS A 128 13.02 14.22 7.20
CA LYS A 128 14.05 15.09 6.59
C LYS A 128 14.24 14.75 5.12
N THR A 129 14.15 13.46 4.80
CA THR A 129 14.28 12.92 3.45
C THR A 129 13.11 13.28 2.54
N TYR A 130 12.01 13.84 3.08
CA TYR A 130 10.87 14.30 2.29
C TYR A 130 11.28 15.31 1.21
N ALA A 131 12.20 16.24 1.49
CA ALA A 131 12.60 17.25 0.50
C ALA A 131 13.49 16.67 -0.62
N SER A 132 14.41 15.77 -0.25
CA SER A 132 15.53 15.35 -1.09
C SER A 132 15.36 14.01 -1.77
N TYR A 133 14.65 13.06 -1.17
CA TYR A 133 14.45 11.72 -1.74
C TYR A 133 13.63 11.81 -3.03
N LYS A 134 14.04 11.10 -4.09
CA LYS A 134 13.40 11.11 -5.42
C LYS A 134 12.94 9.73 -5.89
N GLY A 135 12.95 8.74 -5.00
CA GLY A 135 12.75 7.34 -5.36
C GLY A 135 14.04 6.68 -5.81
N LYS A 136 14.18 5.37 -5.56
CA LYS A 136 15.20 4.55 -6.21
C LYS A 136 14.78 4.36 -7.68
N GLY A 137 15.64 4.75 -8.62
CA GLY A 137 15.34 4.76 -10.07
C GLY A 137 14.54 3.53 -10.54
N HIS A 138 13.38 3.77 -11.15
CA HIS A 138 12.27 2.83 -11.24
C HIS A 138 12.53 1.58 -12.11
N ASP A 139 13.56 1.58 -12.97
CA ASP A 139 13.64 0.62 -14.06
C ASP A 139 14.82 -0.37 -14.01
N LYS A 140 15.74 -0.28 -13.04
CA LYS A 140 16.97 -1.11 -13.07
C LYS A 140 17.05 -2.24 -12.05
N HIS A 141 16.12 -2.30 -11.09
CA HIS A 141 16.28 -3.18 -9.94
C HIS A 141 15.02 -3.94 -9.53
N ILE A 142 14.05 -4.13 -10.42
CA ILE A 142 12.91 -5.04 -10.16
C ILE A 142 13.39 -6.50 -9.92
N ASN A 143 14.67 -6.81 -10.23
CA ASN A 143 15.35 -8.08 -9.93
C ASN A 143 16.35 -8.03 -8.75
N ALA A 144 16.55 -6.89 -8.06
CA ALA A 144 17.49 -6.82 -6.94
C ALA A 144 16.88 -7.37 -5.64
N GLN A 145 17.70 -8.01 -4.80
CA GLN A 145 17.30 -8.44 -3.45
C GLN A 145 16.81 -7.25 -2.59
N PRO A 146 16.08 -7.49 -1.48
CA PRO A 146 15.69 -6.44 -0.52
C PRO A 146 16.88 -5.54 -0.24
N SER A 147 16.70 -4.25 -0.45
CA SER A 147 17.83 -3.33 -0.41
C SER A 147 18.04 -2.91 1.03
N LEU A 148 19.04 -3.52 1.66
CA LEU A 148 19.49 -3.21 3.01
C LEU A 148 19.69 -1.69 3.10
N HIS A 149 18.78 -1.02 3.79
CA HIS A 149 18.82 0.44 3.91
C HIS A 149 20.06 0.79 4.73
N GLY A 150 20.99 1.51 4.11
CA GLY A 150 22.26 1.93 4.70
C GLY A 150 22.06 3.00 5.76
N SER A 151 21.53 2.61 6.91
CA SER A 151 21.72 3.30 8.18
C SER A 151 21.97 2.21 9.21
N THR A 152 23.21 2.13 9.69
CA THR A 152 23.66 1.19 10.72
C THR A 152 22.67 1.16 11.89
N ARG A 153 21.83 0.10 11.96
CA ARG A 153 21.05 -0.45 13.11
C ARG A 153 19.74 -1.10 12.63
N GLY A 154 19.83 -2.20 11.87
CA GLY A 154 18.71 -3.13 11.66
C GLY A 154 18.84 -4.33 12.61
N ASN A 155 17.74 -4.78 13.22
CA ASN A 155 17.73 -5.84 14.22
C ASN A 155 17.88 -7.23 13.55
N PRO A 156 18.95 -8.02 13.83
CA PRO A 156 19.16 -9.33 13.21
C PRO A 156 18.11 -10.39 13.59
N ALA A 157 17.28 -10.14 14.61
CA ALA A 157 16.25 -11.06 15.09
C ALA A 157 15.06 -11.27 14.14
N ALA A 158 14.85 -10.40 13.14
CA ALA A 158 13.75 -10.54 12.17
C ALA A 158 13.98 -11.64 11.11
N LEU A 159 15.18 -12.22 11.07
CA LEU A 159 15.60 -13.22 10.07
C LEU A 159 15.29 -14.67 10.46
N GLN A 160 14.91 -14.96 11.71
CA GLN A 160 14.87 -16.34 12.20
C GLN A 160 13.49 -17.04 12.15
N ASN A 161 12.36 -16.35 11.93
CA ASN A 161 11.04 -16.97 12.16
C ASN A 161 9.88 -16.55 11.23
N THR A 162 10.07 -16.30 9.93
CA THR A 162 8.94 -16.02 9.03
C THR A 162 8.79 -17.05 7.90
N PRO A 163 7.65 -17.78 7.82
CA PRO A 163 7.29 -18.54 6.64
C PRO A 163 7.15 -17.60 5.42
N ARG A 164 7.80 -17.93 4.31
CA ARG A 164 7.52 -17.28 3.02
C ARG A 164 6.04 -17.49 2.68
N PRO A 165 5.26 -16.45 2.31
CA PRO A 165 3.91 -16.67 1.82
C PRO A 165 3.98 -17.47 0.51
N ASP A 166 3.39 -18.67 0.52
CA ASP A 166 3.31 -19.53 -0.63
C ASP A 166 2.51 -18.87 -1.75
N LYS A 167 3.08 -18.87 -2.95
CA LYS A 167 2.59 -18.17 -4.15
C LYS A 167 1.29 -18.74 -4.74
N LYS A 168 0.47 -19.49 -3.98
CA LYS A 168 -0.58 -20.37 -4.53
C LYS A 168 -2.03 -19.89 -4.41
N ASP A 169 -2.33 -18.82 -3.68
CA ASP A 169 -3.74 -18.52 -3.34
C ASP A 169 -4.44 -17.46 -4.21
N ASN A 170 -3.96 -17.21 -5.43
CA ASN A 170 -4.61 -16.25 -6.36
C ASN A 170 -5.44 -16.91 -7.48
N ARG A 171 -5.83 -18.19 -7.35
CA ARG A 171 -6.65 -18.92 -8.35
C ARG A 171 -8.14 -19.06 -8.02
N LEU A 172 -8.68 -18.34 -7.04
CA LEU A 172 -10.09 -18.49 -6.63
C LEU A 172 -10.99 -17.27 -6.88
N ALA A 173 -10.56 -16.27 -7.66
CA ALA A 173 -11.38 -15.09 -7.97
C ALA A 173 -11.70 -14.92 -9.47
N GLN A 174 -11.71 -16.01 -10.25
CA GLN A 174 -12.09 -15.95 -11.67
C GLN A 174 -12.72 -17.27 -12.16
N GLN A 175 -13.79 -17.73 -11.48
CA GLN A 175 -14.77 -18.64 -12.09
C GLN A 175 -16.16 -18.13 -11.77
N GLY A 176 -16.74 -17.44 -12.74
CA GLY A 176 -18.07 -16.86 -12.66
C GLY A 176 -18.53 -16.38 -14.03
N SER A 177 -18.39 -17.21 -15.07
CA SER A 177 -19.17 -17.06 -16.30
C SER A 177 -19.17 -18.37 -17.09
N SER A 178 -20.08 -19.27 -16.74
CA SER A 178 -20.69 -20.26 -17.64
C SER A 178 -21.66 -21.14 -16.88
N ARG A 179 -22.95 -20.90 -17.10
CA ARG A 179 -24.14 -21.72 -16.83
C ARG A 179 -25.32 -20.81 -17.16
N GLY A 180 -26.25 -21.09 -18.04
CA GLY A 180 -26.60 -22.25 -18.85
C GLY A 180 -28.02 -21.95 -19.32
N ASN A 181 -28.26 -21.87 -20.63
CA ASN A 181 -29.61 -21.62 -21.16
C ASN A 181 -30.13 -22.93 -21.77
N GLN A 182 -30.84 -23.72 -20.96
CA GLN A 182 -31.84 -24.69 -21.42
C GLN A 182 -33.16 -23.90 -21.39
N GLY A 183 -34.06 -23.88 -22.36
CA GLY A 183 -34.42 -24.82 -23.41
C GLY A 183 -35.96 -24.79 -23.45
N SER A 184 -36.58 -24.52 -24.59
CA SER A 184 -38.01 -24.82 -24.81
C SER A 184 -38.31 -24.81 -26.31
N HIS A 185 -38.44 -26.01 -26.88
CA HIS A 185 -39.03 -26.24 -28.19
C HIS A 185 -40.38 -26.92 -27.98
N TYR A 186 -41.43 -26.30 -28.53
CA TYR A 186 -42.78 -26.82 -28.70
C TYR A 186 -43.10 -26.93 -30.19
N ARG A 187 -44.02 -27.87 -30.51
CA ARG A 187 -44.63 -28.29 -31.81
C ARG A 187 -43.85 -29.40 -32.54
N GLY A 188 -44.48 -30.47 -33.02
CA GLY A 188 -45.90 -30.83 -33.13
C GLY A 188 -46.08 -31.83 -34.29
N ARG A 189 -47.13 -32.65 -34.19
CA ARG A 189 -47.55 -33.78 -35.05
C ARG A 189 -46.78 -35.09 -34.88
#